data_AF-A0A7K0J8M4-F1
#
_entry.id   AF-A0A7K0J8M4-F1
#
_cell.length_a   1.000
_cell.length_b   1.000
_cell.length_c   1.000
_cell.angle_alpha   90.00
_cell.angle_beta   90.00
_cell.angle_gamma   90.00
#
_symmetry.space_group_name_H-M   'P 1'
#
loop_
_entity.id
_entity.type
_entity.pdbx_description
1 polymer ?
#
loop_
_entity_poly.entity_id
_entity_poly.type
_entity_poly.pdbx_seq_one_letter_code
_entity_poly.pdbx_strand_id
1 'polypeptide(L)'
;MSAITVSSADELAKAIADGFMDIRVEGTITGSPSITLPEGATLSGGTLEFTGKGVRLTRNNTLNDITITTVDYEVAVYNDTSLANAGTLVLRNVTTVGQVYLVADDNLRMIRVEADQVHVKAADVRGRSRQPHGFGVDVLQGGFTLWNLQPDADTEFTATLKGISIGTPLTPVRGSGVFLDGYTDREGKLTGGSLRADLLETDTVITDGGIVQGTGDKITGAVFVLGGAVVDRVENTGATTTHGANDMALDLWGKTAEWVAHAPVTTTGASGIGFVNFGEMGRLEINAPIATTGLGARGFNVYDGSVESATFDSITTHGDGAIGIQVSKPTGPIEVRGDVRTTGGEGMSLVKGVQMKLKATAVSIKPGGEVTSLKVGGIVTTGGADLVTLEVLEGGSIGELSLGDVTATGSGSIATRIEGDVPENGSK
;
A
#
# COMPACT_ATOMS: atom_id res chain seq x y z
N MET A 1 40.06 -7.47 -5.08
CA MET A 1 40.19 -8.80 -4.45
C MET A 1 39.27 -9.74 -5.22
N SER A 2 39.65 -11.00 -5.42
CA SER A 2 38.81 -11.99 -6.10
C SER A 2 37.64 -12.39 -5.20
N ALA A 3 36.46 -12.60 -5.78
CA ALA A 3 35.30 -13.17 -5.08
C ALA A 3 35.65 -14.52 -4.44
N ILE A 4 35.11 -14.79 -3.26
CA ILE A 4 35.17 -16.12 -2.64
C ILE A 4 33.86 -16.86 -2.90
N THR A 5 33.95 -18.12 -3.31
CA THR A 5 32.76 -18.99 -3.47
C THR A 5 32.59 -19.86 -2.23
N VAL A 6 31.37 -19.93 -1.71
CA VAL A 6 31.01 -20.71 -0.52
C VAL A 6 29.80 -21.59 -0.83
N SER A 7 29.81 -22.80 -0.29
CA SER A 7 28.82 -23.85 -0.53
C SER A 7 28.26 -24.46 0.75
N SER A 8 28.73 -24.01 1.92
CA SER A 8 28.26 -24.46 3.23
C SER A 8 28.19 -23.30 4.24
N ALA A 9 27.45 -23.51 5.33
CA ALA A 9 27.29 -22.50 6.38
C ALA A 9 28.63 -22.18 7.06
N ASP A 10 29.50 -23.18 7.25
CA ASP A 10 30.83 -23.00 7.83
C ASP A 10 31.75 -22.18 6.91
N GLU A 11 31.71 -22.45 5.61
CA GLU A 11 32.46 -21.66 4.61
C GLU A 11 31.98 -20.21 4.55
N LEU A 12 30.66 -19.99 4.59
CA LEU A 12 30.07 -18.65 4.62
C LEU A 12 30.47 -17.89 5.89
N ALA A 13 30.32 -18.53 7.06
CA ALA A 13 30.72 -17.93 8.33
C ALA A 13 32.21 -17.59 8.36
N LYS A 14 33.06 -18.49 7.84
CA LYS A 14 34.49 -18.26 7.71
C LYS A 14 34.81 -17.10 6.75
N ALA A 15 34.16 -17.05 5.58
CA ALA A 15 34.38 -15.97 4.62
C ALA A 15 34.02 -14.59 5.21
N ILE A 16 32.94 -14.52 5.98
CA ILE A 16 32.55 -13.30 6.70
C ILE A 16 33.59 -12.94 7.77
N ALA A 17 34.01 -13.91 8.59
CA ALA A 17 34.98 -13.70 9.65
C ALA A 17 36.37 -13.28 9.11
N ASP A 18 36.77 -13.81 7.96
CA ASP A 18 38.02 -13.48 7.28
C ASP A 18 37.93 -12.12 6.53
N GLY A 19 36.77 -11.48 6.50
CA GLY A 19 36.58 -10.15 5.94
C GLY A 19 36.54 -10.10 4.41
N PHE A 20 36.05 -11.16 3.75
CA PHE A 20 35.85 -11.13 2.30
C PHE A 20 34.74 -10.15 1.92
N MET A 21 35.02 -9.30 0.94
CA MET A 21 34.09 -8.25 0.48
C MET A 21 33.15 -8.70 -0.63
N ASP A 22 33.47 -9.80 -1.33
CA ASP A 22 32.66 -10.34 -2.42
C ASP A 22 32.50 -11.84 -2.18
N ILE A 23 31.30 -12.23 -1.72
CA ILE A 23 30.95 -13.59 -1.30
C ILE A 23 29.86 -14.12 -2.23
N ARG A 24 30.19 -15.19 -2.96
CA ARG A 24 29.26 -15.88 -3.86
C ARG A 24 28.82 -17.21 -3.25
N VAL A 25 27.52 -17.35 -3.02
CA VAL A 25 26.88 -18.60 -2.64
C VAL A 25 26.73 -19.49 -3.86
N GLU A 26 27.20 -20.73 -3.79
CA GLU A 26 26.98 -21.76 -4.79
C GLU A 26 25.95 -22.78 -4.29
N GLY A 27 24.90 -23.02 -5.09
CA GLY A 27 23.83 -23.94 -4.72
C GLY A 27 22.96 -23.44 -3.57
N THR A 28 22.62 -24.32 -2.65
CA THR A 28 21.78 -24.02 -1.48
C THR A 28 22.55 -24.31 -0.21
N ILE A 29 22.69 -23.31 0.67
CA ILE A 29 23.24 -23.47 2.02
C ILE A 29 22.07 -23.55 3.00
N THR A 30 21.93 -24.68 3.67
CA THR A 30 20.85 -24.94 4.63
C THR A 30 21.32 -24.81 6.07
N GLY A 31 20.43 -24.37 6.95
CA GLY A 31 20.69 -24.39 8.40
C GLY A 31 21.65 -23.30 8.87
N SER A 32 21.84 -22.24 8.07
CA SER A 32 22.69 -21.12 8.47
C SER A 32 22.07 -20.41 9.68
N PRO A 33 22.85 -20.08 10.73
CA PRO A 33 22.42 -19.06 11.68
C PRO A 33 22.32 -17.71 10.97
N SER A 34 21.65 -16.74 11.61
CA SER A 34 21.65 -15.37 11.11
C SER A 34 23.08 -14.86 10.95
N ILE A 35 23.33 -14.17 9.84
CA ILE A 35 24.65 -13.62 9.51
C ILE A 35 24.63 -12.10 9.51
N THR A 36 25.76 -11.48 9.81
CA THR A 36 25.96 -10.03 9.66
C THR A 36 27.02 -9.78 8.62
N LEU A 37 26.70 -9.01 7.58
CA LEU A 37 27.65 -8.67 6.53
C LEU A 37 28.64 -7.60 7.01
N PRO A 38 29.95 -7.75 6.71
CA PRO A 38 30.93 -6.69 6.94
C PRO A 38 30.59 -5.43 6.14
N GLU A 39 31.05 -4.26 6.57
CA GLU A 39 30.89 -3.02 5.82
C GLU A 39 31.41 -3.17 4.38
N GLY A 40 30.62 -2.72 3.40
CA GLY A 40 30.96 -2.75 1.98
C GLY A 40 30.84 -4.12 1.30
N ALA A 41 30.50 -5.17 2.05
CA ALA A 41 30.43 -6.52 1.49
C ALA A 41 29.22 -6.71 0.56
N THR A 42 29.46 -7.49 -0.51
CA THR A 42 28.47 -8.00 -1.45
C THR A 42 28.25 -9.49 -1.22
N LEU A 43 26.98 -9.90 -1.13
CA LEU A 43 26.56 -11.29 -1.05
C LEU A 43 25.69 -11.62 -2.26
N SER A 44 26.05 -12.67 -3.01
CA SER A 44 25.36 -13.01 -4.26
C SER A 44 25.20 -14.49 -4.55
N GLY A 45 24.31 -14.86 -5.48
CA GLY A 45 24.25 -16.18 -6.11
C GLY A 45 23.12 -17.08 -5.63
N GLY A 46 23.47 -18.13 -4.89
CA GLY A 46 22.57 -19.25 -4.59
C GLY A 46 21.43 -18.94 -3.62
N THR A 47 21.06 -19.95 -2.85
CA THR A 47 20.00 -19.87 -1.82
C THR A 47 20.60 -20.02 -0.43
N LEU A 48 20.18 -19.16 0.49
CA LEU A 48 20.48 -19.27 1.91
C LEU A 48 19.20 -19.59 2.68
N GLU A 49 19.17 -20.71 3.39
CA GLU A 49 18.05 -21.10 4.25
C GLU A 49 18.45 -21.00 5.72
N PHE A 50 17.76 -20.13 6.43
CA PHE A 50 18.01 -19.81 7.83
C PHE A 50 16.96 -20.45 8.75
N THR A 51 17.39 -20.83 9.96
CA THR A 51 16.49 -21.36 11.00
C THR A 51 15.80 -20.27 11.83
N GLY A 52 16.24 -19.01 11.69
CA GLY A 52 15.68 -17.84 12.34
C GLY A 52 15.74 -16.63 11.41
N LYS A 53 16.18 -15.48 11.92
CA LYS A 53 16.44 -14.30 11.06
C LYS A 53 17.51 -14.60 10.01
N GLY A 54 17.38 -13.93 8.86
CA GLY A 54 18.31 -14.06 7.75
C GLY A 54 19.52 -13.14 7.86
N VAL A 55 19.68 -12.27 6.87
CA VAL A 55 20.88 -11.44 6.67
C VAL A 55 20.72 -10.07 7.32
N ARG A 56 21.65 -9.72 8.20
CA ARG A 56 21.82 -8.38 8.76
C ARG A 56 22.79 -7.57 7.92
N LEU A 57 22.32 -6.46 7.38
CA LEU A 57 23.10 -5.47 6.64
C LEU A 57 23.68 -4.43 7.61
N THR A 58 24.94 -4.07 7.44
CA THR A 58 25.63 -3.02 8.20
C THR A 58 25.68 -1.73 7.37
N ARG A 59 26.81 -1.45 6.70
CA ARG A 59 27.03 -0.24 5.93
C ARG A 59 27.44 -0.57 4.50
N ASN A 60 26.85 0.12 3.52
CA ASN A 60 27.20 0.00 2.11
C ASN A 60 27.14 -1.45 1.57
N ASN A 61 26.22 -2.27 2.09
CA ASN A 61 26.10 -3.67 1.67
C ASN A 61 25.27 -3.82 0.40
N THR A 62 25.59 -4.87 -0.35
CA THR A 62 24.84 -5.28 -1.53
C THR A 62 24.39 -6.73 -1.40
N LEU A 63 23.09 -6.98 -1.62
CA LEU A 63 22.55 -8.29 -1.92
C LEU A 63 22.24 -8.34 -3.42
N ASN A 64 22.76 -9.33 -4.15
CA ASN A 64 22.63 -9.37 -5.60
C ASN A 64 22.37 -10.79 -6.13
N ASP A 65 21.32 -10.99 -6.91
CA ASP A 65 20.97 -12.28 -7.51
C ASP A 65 20.97 -13.39 -6.45
N ILE A 66 20.17 -13.27 -5.39
CA ILE A 66 20.21 -14.20 -4.25
C ILE A 66 18.82 -14.50 -3.70
N THR A 67 18.63 -15.74 -3.23
CA THR A 67 17.42 -16.14 -2.49
C THR A 67 17.72 -16.31 -1.01
N ILE A 68 16.91 -15.66 -0.15
CA ILE A 68 17.03 -15.71 1.30
C ILE A 68 15.73 -16.24 1.89
N THR A 69 15.78 -17.43 2.47
CA THR A 69 14.61 -18.13 3.00
C THR A 69 14.71 -18.24 4.51
N THR A 70 13.69 -17.77 5.22
CA THR A 70 13.44 -18.06 6.64
C THR A 70 12.11 -18.79 6.79
N VAL A 71 11.66 -19.05 8.02
CA VAL A 71 10.22 -19.23 8.27
C VAL A 71 9.49 -17.92 7.96
N ASP A 72 8.24 -17.98 7.49
CA ASP A 72 7.51 -16.83 6.95
C ASP A 72 7.23 -15.71 7.97
N TYR A 73 7.14 -16.03 9.25
CA TYR A 73 6.99 -15.05 10.34
C TYR A 73 8.31 -14.43 10.83
N GLU A 74 9.45 -14.84 10.28
CA GLU A 74 10.76 -14.25 10.59
C GLU A 74 11.16 -13.12 9.64
N VAL A 75 12.25 -12.43 9.98
CA VAL A 75 12.82 -11.36 9.16
C VAL A 75 13.98 -11.91 8.32
N ALA A 76 13.80 -11.94 7.01
CA ALA A 76 14.78 -12.43 6.05
C ALA A 76 15.92 -11.43 5.81
N VAL A 77 15.61 -10.15 5.71
CA VAL A 77 16.61 -9.08 5.50
C VAL A 77 16.31 -7.94 6.46
N TYR A 78 17.34 -7.50 7.19
CA TYR A 78 17.25 -6.38 8.12
C TYR A 78 18.57 -5.63 8.23
N ASN A 79 18.58 -4.45 8.84
CA ASN A 79 19.78 -3.64 9.00
C ASN A 79 20.23 -3.48 10.47
N ASP A 80 21.49 -3.09 10.64
CA ASP A 80 22.07 -2.73 11.92
C ASP A 80 21.69 -1.30 12.31
N THR A 81 20.83 -1.18 13.32
CA THR A 81 20.35 0.10 13.89
C THR A 81 21.33 0.71 14.90
N SER A 82 22.40 0.00 15.30
CA SER A 82 23.40 0.51 16.23
C SER A 82 24.41 1.47 15.57
N LEU A 83 24.48 1.48 14.25
CA LEU A 83 25.32 2.38 13.46
C LEU A 83 24.66 3.77 13.40
N ALA A 84 25.45 4.84 13.36
CA ALA A 84 24.91 6.18 13.09
C ALA A 84 24.47 6.36 11.62
N ASN A 85 25.12 5.64 10.71
CA ASN A 85 24.95 5.78 9.27
C ASN A 85 25.17 4.42 8.58
N ALA A 86 24.20 3.94 7.83
CA ALA A 86 24.23 2.70 7.05
C ALA A 86 24.70 2.92 5.59
N GLY A 87 24.86 4.18 5.17
CA GLY A 87 25.19 4.52 3.80
C GLY A 87 24.08 4.06 2.85
N THR A 88 24.46 3.41 1.74
CA THR A 88 23.50 2.87 0.77
C THR A 88 23.42 1.36 0.86
N LEU A 89 22.25 0.83 1.20
CA LEU A 89 21.95 -0.61 1.14
C LEU A 89 21.33 -0.93 -0.22
N VAL A 90 21.93 -1.87 -0.94
CA VAL A 90 21.52 -2.24 -2.30
C VAL A 90 20.94 -3.65 -2.30
N LEU A 91 19.75 -3.81 -2.85
CA LEU A 91 19.09 -5.10 -3.08
C LEU A 91 18.78 -5.21 -4.57
N ARG A 92 19.42 -6.15 -5.28
CA ARG A 92 19.22 -6.37 -6.71
C ARG A 92 18.84 -7.82 -6.98
N ASN A 93 17.70 -8.04 -7.61
CA ASN A 93 17.20 -9.39 -7.92
C ASN A 93 17.24 -10.31 -6.67
N VAL A 94 16.58 -9.86 -5.61
CA VAL A 94 16.55 -10.56 -4.31
C VAL A 94 15.18 -11.21 -4.12
N THR A 95 15.16 -12.51 -3.87
CA THR A 95 13.92 -13.23 -3.50
C THR A 95 13.96 -13.58 -2.01
N THR A 96 12.85 -13.36 -1.30
CA THR A 96 12.74 -13.74 0.12
C THR A 96 11.52 -14.61 0.43
N VAL A 97 11.68 -15.50 1.42
CA VAL A 97 10.60 -15.96 2.29
C VAL A 97 10.91 -15.44 3.68
N GLY A 98 9.95 -14.76 4.29
CA GLY A 98 10.18 -13.88 5.44
C GLY A 98 10.25 -12.41 5.03
N GLN A 99 10.14 -11.53 6.03
CA GLN A 99 10.01 -10.10 5.84
C GLN A 99 11.34 -9.43 5.41
N VAL A 100 11.26 -8.45 4.52
CA VAL A 100 12.32 -7.43 4.36
C VAL A 100 11.94 -6.24 5.25
N TYR A 101 12.75 -5.96 6.27
CA TYR A 101 12.47 -4.95 7.29
C TYR A 101 13.68 -4.04 7.50
N LEU A 102 13.68 -2.88 6.86
CA LEU A 102 14.77 -1.91 6.94
C LEU A 102 14.29 -0.64 7.63
N VAL A 103 14.95 -0.26 8.72
CA VAL A 103 14.47 0.83 9.57
C VAL A 103 15.58 1.79 10.00
N ALA A 104 15.24 3.06 10.14
CA ALA A 104 16.04 4.00 10.92
C ALA A 104 15.50 3.98 12.36
N ASP A 105 16.20 3.30 13.26
CA ASP A 105 15.84 3.15 14.67
C ASP A 105 17.11 3.19 15.53
N ASP A 106 16.98 3.21 16.85
CA ASP A 106 18.08 3.27 17.82
C ASP A 106 19.07 4.43 17.52
N ASN A 107 20.27 4.12 17.05
CA ASN A 107 21.33 5.09 16.74
C ASN A 107 21.37 5.48 15.25
N LEU A 108 20.63 4.80 14.38
CA LEU A 108 20.71 5.01 12.94
C LEU A 108 19.94 6.25 12.50
N ARG A 109 20.70 7.24 11.99
CA ARG A 109 20.18 8.54 11.52
C ARG A 109 20.25 8.73 10.01
N MET A 110 21.04 7.91 9.31
CA MET A 110 21.21 8.03 7.86
C MET A 110 21.19 6.67 7.20
N ILE A 111 20.28 6.50 6.25
CA ILE A 111 20.15 5.29 5.43
C ILE A 111 19.57 5.65 4.06
N ARG A 112 20.17 5.10 3.01
CA ARG A 112 19.61 5.05 1.67
C ARG A 112 19.36 3.60 1.29
N VAL A 113 18.18 3.31 0.72
CA VAL A 113 17.84 1.98 0.19
C VAL A 113 17.67 2.06 -1.31
N GLU A 114 18.42 1.24 -2.05
CA GLU A 114 18.23 1.04 -3.49
C GLU A 114 17.79 -0.39 -3.72
N ALA A 115 16.51 -0.58 -4.03
CA ALA A 115 15.94 -1.90 -4.29
C ALA A 115 15.50 -1.99 -5.75
N ASP A 116 15.92 -3.04 -6.43
CA ASP A 116 15.60 -3.32 -7.82
C ASP A 116 15.30 -4.81 -7.98
N GLN A 117 14.08 -5.15 -8.40
CA GLN A 117 13.61 -6.53 -8.53
C GLN A 117 13.69 -7.29 -7.20
N VAL A 118 12.97 -6.82 -6.17
CA VAL A 118 12.84 -7.55 -4.89
C VAL A 118 11.50 -8.26 -4.85
N HIS A 119 11.53 -9.58 -4.66
CA HIS A 119 10.36 -10.43 -4.56
C HIS A 119 10.21 -11.03 -3.15
N VAL A 120 9.22 -10.55 -2.38
CA VAL A 120 8.84 -11.18 -1.11
C VAL A 120 7.78 -12.24 -1.41
N LYS A 121 8.21 -13.49 -1.58
CA LYS A 121 7.34 -14.60 -2.00
C LYS A 121 6.26 -14.94 -0.98
N ALA A 122 6.62 -14.89 0.30
CA ALA A 122 5.73 -15.14 1.42
C ALA A 122 6.29 -14.49 2.69
N ALA A 123 5.39 -13.95 3.52
CA ALA A 123 5.69 -13.45 4.86
C ALA A 123 4.40 -13.45 5.67
N ASP A 124 4.49 -13.66 6.98
CA ASP A 124 3.39 -13.44 7.93
C ASP A 124 3.80 -12.42 8.99
N VAL A 125 3.31 -11.20 8.82
CA VAL A 125 3.66 -10.04 9.65
C VAL A 125 2.53 -9.63 10.59
N ARG A 126 1.47 -10.45 10.70
CA ARG A 126 0.34 -10.19 11.63
C ARG A 126 0.77 -10.20 13.10
N GLY A 127 1.85 -10.91 13.41
CA GLY A 127 2.43 -10.97 14.75
C GLY A 127 3.34 -9.79 15.13
N ARG A 128 3.55 -8.81 14.23
CA ARG A 128 4.41 -7.65 14.53
C ARG A 128 3.73 -6.71 15.53
N SER A 129 4.41 -6.42 16.62
CA SER A 129 3.88 -5.63 17.73
C SER A 129 3.86 -4.13 17.45
N ARG A 130 4.83 -3.61 16.68
CA ARG A 130 4.86 -2.20 16.28
C ARG A 130 3.99 -2.00 15.06
N GLN A 131 3.03 -1.09 15.17
CA GLN A 131 2.06 -0.73 14.15
C GLN A 131 1.90 0.79 14.22
N PRO A 132 1.99 1.54 13.11
CA PRO A 132 1.64 2.95 13.14
C PRO A 132 0.13 3.07 13.37
N HIS A 133 -0.25 4.15 14.04
CA HIS A 133 -1.64 4.47 14.35
C HIS A 133 -2.00 5.78 13.68
N GLY A 134 -3.21 5.84 13.14
CA GLY A 134 -3.77 7.03 12.51
C GLY A 134 -5.23 6.80 12.17
N PHE A 135 -6.02 7.86 12.12
CA PHE A 135 -7.42 7.80 11.70
C PHE A 135 -8.27 6.74 12.43
N GLY A 136 -7.94 6.45 13.70
CA GLY A 136 -8.64 5.49 14.55
C GLY A 136 -8.30 4.02 14.32
N VAL A 137 -7.24 3.72 13.55
CA VAL A 137 -6.83 2.34 13.21
C VAL A 137 -5.33 2.14 13.39
N ASP A 138 -4.93 0.92 13.70
CA ASP A 138 -3.55 0.43 13.59
C ASP A 138 -3.32 -0.21 12.21
N VAL A 139 -2.14 0.00 11.64
CA VAL A 139 -1.76 -0.62 10.37
C VAL A 139 -0.84 -1.82 10.60
N LEU A 140 -1.21 -2.99 10.08
CA LEU A 140 -0.28 -4.13 10.07
C LEU A 140 0.89 -3.85 9.13
N GLN A 141 2.10 -4.29 9.51
CA GLN A 141 3.30 -4.05 8.70
C GLN A 141 3.25 -4.76 7.33
N GLY A 142 4.18 -4.39 6.46
CA GLY A 142 4.38 -5.00 5.14
C GLY A 142 5.31 -6.22 5.15
N GLY A 143 5.18 -7.07 4.12
CA GLY A 143 6.22 -8.04 3.74
C GLY A 143 7.52 -7.35 3.32
N PHE A 144 7.41 -6.16 2.70
CA PHE A 144 8.52 -5.23 2.46
C PHE A 144 8.24 -3.92 3.21
N THR A 145 9.01 -3.67 4.26
CA THR A 145 8.82 -2.53 5.17
C THR A 145 10.06 -1.65 5.19
N LEU A 146 9.87 -0.38 4.83
CA LEU A 146 10.81 0.69 5.16
C LEU A 146 10.15 1.64 6.16
N TRP A 147 10.82 1.88 7.29
CA TRP A 147 10.24 2.71 8.35
C TRP A 147 11.28 3.60 9.02
N ASN A 148 11.09 4.91 8.94
CA ASN A 148 11.83 5.84 9.78
C ASN A 148 11.17 5.96 11.16
N LEU A 149 11.78 5.32 12.17
CA LEU A 149 11.32 5.31 13.56
C LEU A 149 12.02 6.37 14.41
N GLN A 150 12.77 7.29 13.80
CA GLN A 150 13.49 8.33 14.55
C GLN A 150 12.56 9.47 14.95
N PRO A 151 12.53 9.86 16.25
CA PRO A 151 11.85 11.08 16.67
C PRO A 151 12.55 12.34 16.17
N ASP A 152 13.82 12.23 15.77
CA ASP A 152 14.62 13.32 15.24
C ASP A 152 14.26 13.60 13.77
N ALA A 153 13.74 14.80 13.53
CA ALA A 153 13.30 15.27 12.21
C ALA A 153 14.44 15.41 11.19
N ASP A 154 15.69 15.54 11.65
CA ASP A 154 16.87 15.66 10.78
C ASP A 154 17.38 14.29 10.27
N THR A 155 16.71 13.20 10.64
CA THR A 155 17.04 11.85 10.14
C THR A 155 16.80 11.72 8.64
N GLU A 156 17.81 11.26 7.92
CA GLU A 156 17.75 11.01 6.48
C GLU A 156 17.48 9.54 6.19
N PHE A 157 16.22 9.20 5.89
CA PHE A 157 15.85 7.92 5.28
C PHE A 157 15.39 8.19 3.84
N THR A 158 16.20 7.79 2.87
CA THR A 158 15.86 7.90 1.44
C THR A 158 15.76 6.54 0.74
N ALA A 159 14.98 6.45 -0.34
CA ALA A 159 14.86 5.21 -1.10
C ALA A 159 14.57 5.41 -2.60
N THR A 160 15.04 4.47 -3.42
CA THR A 160 14.59 4.26 -4.80
C THR A 160 14.22 2.79 -4.95
N LEU A 161 12.96 2.50 -5.29
CA LEU A 161 12.41 1.15 -5.29
C LEU A 161 11.83 0.80 -6.67
N LYS A 162 12.34 -0.26 -7.29
CA LYS A 162 11.97 -0.70 -8.65
C LYS A 162 11.58 -2.17 -8.67
N GLY A 163 10.51 -2.50 -9.40
CA GLY A 163 10.00 -3.86 -9.53
C GLY A 163 9.83 -4.62 -8.21
N ILE A 164 9.22 -3.98 -7.20
CA ILE A 164 8.93 -4.68 -5.93
C ILE A 164 7.69 -5.56 -6.13
N SER A 165 7.80 -6.85 -5.85
CA SER A 165 6.67 -7.78 -5.92
C SER A 165 6.46 -8.51 -4.60
N ILE A 166 5.19 -8.75 -4.27
CA ILE A 166 4.79 -9.28 -2.96
C ILE A 166 3.76 -10.39 -3.14
N GLY A 167 4.02 -11.52 -2.50
CA GLY A 167 3.12 -12.65 -2.44
C GLY A 167 2.91 -13.33 -3.79
N THR A 168 2.08 -14.37 -3.77
CA THR A 168 1.58 -15.06 -4.96
C THR A 168 0.10 -15.38 -4.78
N PRO A 169 -0.65 -15.78 -5.83
CA PRO A 169 -2.03 -16.23 -5.65
C PRO A 169 -2.17 -17.44 -4.71
N LEU A 170 -1.12 -18.27 -4.58
CA LEU A 170 -1.11 -19.44 -3.69
C LEU A 170 -0.61 -19.10 -2.28
N THR A 171 0.24 -18.09 -2.17
CA THR A 171 0.89 -17.66 -0.92
C THR A 171 0.84 -16.14 -0.82
N PRO A 172 -0.35 -15.54 -0.62
CA PRO A 172 -0.44 -14.11 -0.37
C PRO A 172 0.33 -13.76 0.91
N VAL A 173 0.96 -12.59 0.95
CA VAL A 173 1.57 -12.12 2.20
C VAL A 173 0.47 -11.86 3.23
N ARG A 174 0.68 -12.36 4.46
CA ARG A 174 -0.27 -12.19 5.57
C ARG A 174 0.05 -10.92 6.33
N GLY A 175 -0.81 -9.91 6.22
CA GLY A 175 -0.53 -8.53 6.63
C GLY A 175 -0.56 -7.59 5.42
N SER A 176 0.24 -6.54 5.44
CA SER A 176 0.36 -5.59 4.32
C SER A 176 1.44 -6.02 3.32
N GLY A 177 1.49 -5.35 2.16
CA GLY A 177 2.45 -5.65 1.10
C GLY A 177 3.71 -4.79 1.22
N VAL A 178 3.77 -3.72 0.43
CA VAL A 178 4.78 -2.67 0.55
C VAL A 178 4.31 -1.64 1.58
N PHE A 179 5.18 -1.33 2.53
CA PHE A 179 4.92 -0.42 3.63
C PHE A 179 6.03 0.62 3.71
N LEU A 180 5.69 1.89 3.50
CA LEU A 180 6.59 3.03 3.68
C LEU A 180 6.00 3.98 4.74
N ASP A 181 6.78 4.27 5.78
CA ASP A 181 6.36 5.21 6.82
C ASP A 181 7.54 5.98 7.43
N GLY A 182 7.21 7.08 8.10
CA GLY A 182 8.12 7.82 8.96
C GLY A 182 7.61 7.89 10.40
N TYR A 183 8.13 8.84 11.16
CA TYR A 183 7.79 8.98 12.57
C TYR A 183 6.55 9.87 12.73
N THR A 184 5.42 9.24 13.05
CA THR A 184 4.14 9.94 13.20
C THR A 184 3.64 9.98 14.65
N ASP A 185 2.79 10.96 14.94
CA ASP A 185 1.93 10.93 16.13
C ASP A 185 0.81 9.89 15.98
N ARG A 186 -0.08 9.85 16.99
CA ARG A 186 -1.22 8.93 17.03
C ARG A 186 -2.28 9.31 15.99
N GLU A 187 -2.34 10.55 15.57
CA GLU A 187 -3.25 11.00 14.53
C GLU A 187 -2.76 10.62 13.12
N GLY A 188 -1.57 10.00 13.02
CA GLY A 188 -0.94 9.62 11.76
C GLY A 188 -0.21 10.78 11.07
N LYS A 189 0.11 11.85 11.80
CA LYS A 189 0.81 13.02 11.27
C LYS A 189 2.30 12.97 11.57
N LEU A 190 3.14 13.34 10.61
CA LEU A 190 4.59 13.41 10.79
C LEU A 190 4.96 14.33 11.97
N THR A 191 5.74 13.79 12.92
CA THR A 191 6.26 14.53 14.08
C THR A 191 7.76 14.33 14.34
N GLY A 192 8.42 13.50 13.54
CA GLY A 192 9.86 13.25 13.62
C GLY A 192 10.49 13.02 12.25
N GLY A 193 11.37 12.03 12.15
CA GLY A 193 12.07 11.69 10.91
C GLY A 193 11.12 11.21 9.81
N SER A 194 11.21 11.83 8.64
CA SER A 194 10.46 11.40 7.44
C SER A 194 11.18 10.29 6.67
N LEU A 195 10.42 9.53 5.88
CA LEU A 195 10.98 8.70 4.80
C LEU A 195 10.69 9.39 3.46
N ARG A 196 11.71 9.50 2.60
CA ARG A 196 11.57 10.07 1.25
C ARG A 196 11.92 9.05 0.18
N ALA A 197 11.08 8.88 -0.83
CA ALA A 197 11.41 8.06 -1.99
C ALA A 197 11.18 8.82 -3.29
N ASP A 198 12.13 8.76 -4.22
CA ASP A 198 11.94 9.34 -5.55
C ASP A 198 11.05 8.46 -6.43
N LEU A 199 11.08 7.14 -6.19
CA LEU A 199 10.26 6.17 -6.91
C LEU A 199 9.89 5.00 -6.01
N LEU A 200 8.61 4.64 -6.03
CA LEU A 200 8.11 3.33 -5.63
C LEU A 200 7.43 2.67 -6.84
N GLU A 201 8.12 1.74 -7.47
CA GLU A 201 7.55 0.92 -8.54
C GLU A 201 7.31 -0.51 -8.04
N THR A 202 6.08 -0.99 -8.20
CA THR A 202 5.68 -2.36 -7.83
C THR A 202 5.21 -3.15 -9.03
N ASP A 203 5.68 -4.39 -9.13
CA ASP A 203 5.08 -5.40 -9.99
C ASP A 203 3.81 -5.98 -9.31
N THR A 204 3.59 -7.30 -9.38
CA THR A 204 2.41 -7.92 -8.77
C THR A 204 2.49 -7.89 -7.24
N VAL A 205 1.42 -7.44 -6.59
CA VAL A 205 1.28 -7.39 -5.14
C VAL A 205 0.00 -8.11 -4.74
N ILE A 206 0.12 -9.19 -3.94
CA ILE A 206 -1.00 -10.01 -3.48
C ILE A 206 -0.89 -10.20 -1.97
N THR A 207 -1.88 -9.70 -1.24
CA THR A 207 -1.94 -9.77 0.22
C THR A 207 -3.26 -10.34 0.72
N ASP A 208 -3.22 -10.87 1.94
CA ASP A 208 -4.40 -11.17 2.74
C ASP A 208 -4.09 -10.73 4.17
N GLY A 209 -4.64 -9.59 4.58
CA GLY A 209 -4.36 -8.99 5.87
C GLY A 209 -4.60 -9.92 7.06
N GLY A 210 -5.50 -10.90 6.92
CA GLY A 210 -5.86 -11.82 7.99
C GLY A 210 -6.47 -11.16 9.20
N ILE A 211 -7.05 -9.97 9.02
CA ILE A 211 -7.85 -9.29 10.02
C ILE A 211 -9.17 -10.04 10.17
N VAL A 212 -9.58 -10.27 11.42
CA VAL A 212 -10.85 -10.90 11.73
C VAL A 212 -11.98 -9.96 11.32
N GLN A 213 -12.98 -10.47 10.58
CA GLN A 213 -14.11 -9.66 10.17
C GLN A 213 -14.83 -9.03 11.37
N GLY A 214 -15.12 -7.74 11.28
CA GLY A 214 -15.75 -6.96 12.36
C GLY A 214 -14.76 -6.27 13.29
N THR A 215 -13.45 -6.55 13.20
CA THR A 215 -12.41 -5.72 13.81
C THR A 215 -12.48 -4.32 13.19
N GLY A 216 -12.66 -3.28 14.02
CA GLY A 216 -12.83 -1.90 13.55
C GLY A 216 -11.56 -1.06 13.63
N ASP A 217 -10.56 -1.50 14.39
CA ASP A 217 -9.39 -0.73 14.78
C ASP A 217 -8.10 -1.20 14.08
N LYS A 218 -8.21 -2.03 13.03
CA LYS A 218 -7.07 -2.51 12.25
C LYS A 218 -7.34 -2.47 10.76
N ILE A 219 -6.32 -2.12 10.01
CA ILE A 219 -6.32 -2.17 8.55
C ILE A 219 -5.03 -2.82 8.04
N THR A 220 -5.07 -3.32 6.80
CA THR A 220 -3.88 -3.64 6.03
C THR A 220 -3.98 -3.02 4.64
N GLY A 221 -2.91 -3.15 3.87
CA GLY A 221 -2.98 -2.75 2.49
C GLY A 221 -1.85 -3.28 1.63
N ALA A 222 -2.11 -3.36 0.33
CA ALA A 222 -1.15 -3.91 -0.61
C ALA A 222 0.03 -2.96 -0.80
N VAL A 223 -0.26 -1.66 -1.00
CA VAL A 223 0.75 -0.60 -1.11
C VAL A 223 0.36 0.58 -0.22
N PHE A 224 1.19 0.83 0.79
CA PHE A 224 1.02 1.90 1.76
C PHE A 224 2.09 2.98 1.63
N VAL A 225 1.63 4.23 1.50
CA VAL A 225 2.45 5.43 1.73
C VAL A 225 1.86 6.14 2.94
N LEU A 226 2.38 5.83 4.13
CA LEU A 226 1.83 6.30 5.41
C LEU A 226 2.32 7.71 5.77
N GLY A 227 1.80 8.24 6.89
CA GLY A 227 1.84 9.66 7.22
C GLY A 227 3.24 10.28 7.30
N GLY A 228 4.26 9.48 7.63
CA GLY A 228 5.64 9.97 7.67
C GLY A 228 6.41 9.81 6.35
N ALA A 229 5.78 9.32 5.29
CA ALA A 229 6.40 9.08 4.00
C ALA A 229 6.03 10.14 2.94
N VAL A 230 7.03 10.51 2.14
CA VAL A 230 6.88 11.37 0.95
C VAL A 230 7.44 10.61 -0.25
N VAL A 231 6.63 10.38 -1.27
CA VAL A 231 7.03 9.67 -2.48
C VAL A 231 6.79 10.54 -3.70
N ASP A 232 7.82 10.81 -4.50
CA ASP A 232 7.64 11.66 -5.68
C ASP A 232 6.76 10.97 -6.73
N ARG A 233 7.03 9.68 -7.01
CA ARG A 233 6.23 8.87 -7.93
C ARG A 233 5.99 7.46 -7.39
N VAL A 234 4.72 7.05 -7.36
CA VAL A 234 4.31 5.66 -7.16
C VAL A 234 3.82 5.09 -8.49
N GLU A 235 4.30 3.91 -8.87
CA GLU A 235 3.95 3.26 -10.12
C GLU A 235 3.66 1.77 -9.90
N ASN A 236 2.40 1.36 -10.04
CA ASN A 236 2.02 -0.05 -10.01
C ASN A 236 1.97 -0.59 -11.44
N THR A 237 3.05 -1.25 -11.87
CA THR A 237 3.15 -1.91 -13.18
C THR A 237 2.36 -3.21 -13.22
N GLY A 238 2.36 -3.95 -12.10
CA GLY A 238 1.64 -5.21 -11.93
C GLY A 238 0.31 -5.06 -11.17
N ALA A 239 -0.50 -6.12 -11.21
CA ALA A 239 -1.80 -6.13 -10.56
C ALA A 239 -1.66 -6.05 -9.04
N THR A 240 -2.58 -5.32 -8.42
CA THR A 240 -2.66 -5.16 -6.95
C THR A 240 -3.91 -5.84 -6.45
N THR A 241 -3.77 -6.87 -5.60
CA THR A 241 -4.88 -7.69 -5.11
C THR A 241 -4.84 -7.86 -3.60
N THR A 242 -5.98 -7.65 -2.93
CA THR A 242 -6.15 -7.95 -1.50
C THR A 242 -7.34 -8.85 -1.23
N HIS A 243 -7.28 -9.65 -0.16
CA HIS A 243 -8.31 -10.67 0.15
C HIS A 243 -8.90 -10.61 1.57
N GLY A 244 -8.39 -9.75 2.44
CA GLY A 244 -8.81 -9.66 3.85
C GLY A 244 -9.85 -8.60 4.13
N ALA A 245 -10.43 -8.65 5.34
CA ALA A 245 -11.28 -7.58 5.84
C ALA A 245 -10.44 -6.34 6.17
N ASN A 246 -10.97 -5.15 5.85
CA ASN A 246 -10.29 -3.86 5.99
C ASN A 246 -8.95 -3.80 5.24
N ASP A 247 -8.83 -4.54 4.15
CA ASP A 247 -7.65 -4.49 3.29
C ASP A 247 -7.83 -3.43 2.21
N MET A 248 -7.00 -2.41 2.26
CA MET A 248 -6.91 -1.36 1.25
C MET A 248 -5.96 -1.81 0.15
N ALA A 249 -6.30 -1.68 -1.13
CA ALA A 249 -5.33 -2.01 -2.17
C ALA A 249 -4.23 -0.94 -2.21
N LEU A 250 -4.63 0.32 -2.39
CA LEU A 250 -3.75 1.48 -2.45
C LEU A 250 -4.20 2.49 -1.38
N ASP A 251 -3.33 2.84 -0.44
CA ASP A 251 -3.69 3.73 0.68
C ASP A 251 -2.58 4.76 0.95
N LEU A 252 -3.00 6.03 0.94
CA LEU A 252 -2.13 7.19 1.08
C LEU A 252 -2.51 8.03 2.31
N TRP A 253 -1.63 8.06 3.30
CA TRP A 253 -1.72 8.98 4.45
C TRP A 253 -0.65 10.09 4.38
N GLY A 254 0.49 9.80 3.74
CA GLY A 254 1.61 10.72 3.57
C GLY A 254 1.41 11.68 2.40
N LYS A 255 2.47 11.85 1.59
CA LYS A 255 2.44 12.72 0.42
C LYS A 255 2.93 12.00 -0.83
N THR A 256 2.18 12.10 -1.92
CA THR A 256 2.59 11.59 -3.22
C THR A 256 2.30 12.59 -4.34
N ALA A 257 3.30 12.94 -5.15
CA ALA A 257 3.08 13.89 -6.25
C ALA A 257 2.38 13.21 -7.45
N GLU A 258 2.79 11.99 -7.80
CA GLU A 258 2.18 11.21 -8.88
C GLU A 258 1.99 9.75 -8.47
N TRP A 259 0.79 9.21 -8.69
CA TRP A 259 0.50 7.79 -8.47
C TRP A 259 -0.17 7.22 -9.72
N VAL A 260 0.51 6.30 -10.41
CA VAL A 260 0.00 5.65 -11.63
C VAL A 260 -0.14 4.15 -11.39
N ALA A 261 -1.31 3.59 -11.67
CA ALA A 261 -1.52 2.14 -11.68
C ALA A 261 -1.90 1.68 -13.09
N HIS A 262 -1.10 0.78 -13.68
CA HIS A 262 -1.28 0.31 -15.06
C HIS A 262 -2.11 -0.97 -15.16
N ALA A 263 -2.13 -1.76 -14.09
CA ALA A 263 -2.80 -3.05 -14.03
C ALA A 263 -3.97 -3.02 -13.02
N PRO A 264 -4.88 -4.02 -13.07
CA PRO A 264 -6.10 -4.01 -12.26
C PRO A 264 -5.83 -3.93 -10.76
N VAL A 265 -6.73 -3.22 -10.07
CA VAL A 265 -6.76 -3.09 -8.61
C VAL A 265 -7.98 -3.84 -8.09
N THR A 266 -7.76 -4.90 -7.31
CA THR A 266 -8.82 -5.80 -6.85
C THR A 266 -8.81 -5.96 -5.34
N THR A 267 -9.97 -5.87 -4.71
CA THR A 267 -10.14 -6.25 -3.30
C THR A 267 -11.30 -7.22 -3.14
N THR A 268 -11.11 -8.26 -2.33
CA THR A 268 -12.17 -9.23 -2.01
C THR A 268 -12.24 -9.40 -0.49
N GLY A 269 -13.01 -8.57 0.19
CA GLY A 269 -13.11 -8.58 1.64
C GLY A 269 -14.04 -7.50 2.17
N ALA A 270 -14.59 -7.71 3.36
CA ALA A 270 -15.45 -6.71 3.99
C ALA A 270 -14.66 -5.42 4.21
N SER A 271 -15.24 -4.27 3.86
CA SER A 271 -14.65 -2.93 3.96
C SER A 271 -13.31 -2.77 3.24
N GLY A 272 -13.01 -3.62 2.25
CA GLY A 272 -11.85 -3.44 1.38
C GLY A 272 -12.04 -2.25 0.44
N ILE A 273 -10.96 -1.51 0.16
CA ILE A 273 -11.02 -0.28 -0.67
C ILE A 273 -10.01 -0.36 -1.80
N GLY A 274 -10.38 0.05 -3.02
CA GLY A 274 -9.47 0.11 -4.16
C GLY A 274 -8.39 1.17 -4.00
N PHE A 275 -8.80 2.42 -3.81
CA PHE A 275 -7.91 3.52 -3.45
C PHE A 275 -8.53 4.40 -2.36
N VAL A 276 -7.76 4.72 -1.32
CA VAL A 276 -8.18 5.65 -0.26
C VAL A 276 -7.12 6.72 0.02
N ASN A 277 -7.58 7.96 0.15
CA ASN A 277 -6.76 9.11 0.50
C ASN A 277 -7.09 9.67 1.88
N PHE A 278 -6.04 9.86 2.66
CA PHE A 278 -5.98 10.67 3.86
C PHE A 278 -4.92 11.77 3.79
N GLY A 279 -3.97 11.67 2.85
CA GLY A 279 -2.81 12.52 2.73
C GLY A 279 -2.90 13.59 1.63
N GLU A 280 -1.72 14.01 1.14
CA GLU A 280 -1.57 14.95 0.02
C GLU A 280 -1.28 14.18 -1.27
N MET A 281 -2.29 14.09 -2.14
CA MET A 281 -2.16 13.50 -3.47
C MET A 281 -2.15 14.58 -4.54
N GLY A 282 -1.11 14.61 -5.37
CA GLY A 282 -1.10 15.37 -6.61
C GLY A 282 -1.99 14.71 -7.67
N ARG A 283 -1.37 13.99 -8.60
CA ARG A 283 -2.03 13.35 -9.74
C ARG A 283 -2.18 11.84 -9.56
N LEU A 284 -3.42 11.37 -9.40
CA LEU A 284 -3.76 9.94 -9.38
C LEU A 284 -4.27 9.50 -10.76
N GLU A 285 -3.69 8.42 -11.32
CA GLU A 285 -4.10 7.84 -12.59
C GLU A 285 -4.17 6.31 -12.50
N ILE A 286 -5.37 5.73 -12.57
CA ILE A 286 -5.57 4.28 -12.56
C ILE A 286 -6.07 3.85 -13.94
N ASN A 287 -5.19 3.21 -14.70
CA ASN A 287 -5.34 2.87 -16.12
C ASN A 287 -5.98 1.52 -16.41
N ALA A 288 -6.37 0.80 -15.36
CA ALA A 288 -7.10 -0.45 -15.44
C ALA A 288 -8.28 -0.45 -14.45
N PRO A 289 -9.20 -1.42 -14.54
CA PRO A 289 -10.37 -1.44 -13.67
C PRO A 289 -10.02 -1.55 -12.19
N ILE A 290 -10.76 -0.80 -11.36
CA ILE A 290 -10.90 -1.07 -9.93
C ILE A 290 -12.11 -1.97 -9.72
N ALA A 291 -11.90 -3.11 -9.06
CA ALA A 291 -12.96 -4.05 -8.71
C ALA A 291 -12.92 -4.41 -7.22
N THR A 292 -13.92 -3.98 -6.45
CA THR A 292 -13.97 -4.27 -5.01
C THR A 292 -15.22 -5.04 -4.64
N THR A 293 -15.05 -6.15 -3.93
CA THR A 293 -16.15 -7.04 -3.56
C THR A 293 -16.14 -7.30 -2.06
N GLY A 294 -17.27 -7.05 -1.40
CA GLY A 294 -17.46 -7.32 0.02
C GLY A 294 -18.43 -6.34 0.68
N LEU A 295 -18.91 -6.72 1.86
CA LEU A 295 -19.74 -5.86 2.71
C LEU A 295 -19.02 -4.53 2.97
N GLY A 296 -19.61 -3.41 2.57
CA GLY A 296 -19.04 -2.07 2.75
C GLY A 296 -17.81 -1.77 1.90
N ALA A 297 -17.55 -2.55 0.83
CA ALA A 297 -16.40 -2.39 -0.07
C ALA A 297 -16.48 -1.10 -0.89
N ARG A 298 -15.33 -0.50 -1.26
CA ARG A 298 -15.32 0.81 -1.91
C ARG A 298 -14.30 0.93 -3.03
N GLY A 299 -14.64 1.70 -4.06
CA GLY A 299 -13.75 1.92 -5.20
C GLY A 299 -12.70 2.99 -4.90
N PHE A 300 -13.15 4.23 -4.74
CA PHE A 300 -12.32 5.40 -4.51
C PHE A 300 -12.86 6.28 -3.37
N ASN A 301 -12.00 6.63 -2.41
CA ASN A 301 -12.37 7.42 -1.23
C ASN A 301 -11.40 8.57 -0.97
N VAL A 302 -11.94 9.76 -0.71
CA VAL A 302 -11.19 10.89 -0.15
C VAL A 302 -11.77 11.22 1.23
N TYR A 303 -11.08 10.74 2.26
CA TYR A 303 -11.52 10.85 3.65
C TYR A 303 -10.86 11.99 4.40
N ASP A 304 -9.59 12.26 4.10
CA ASP A 304 -8.87 13.42 4.60
C ASP A 304 -7.87 13.95 3.56
N GLY A 305 -7.20 15.04 3.90
CA GLY A 305 -6.20 15.66 3.05
C GLY A 305 -6.80 16.23 1.77
N SER A 306 -6.09 16.10 0.65
CA SER A 306 -6.45 16.69 -0.64
C SER A 306 -5.99 15.84 -1.81
N VAL A 307 -6.73 15.91 -2.91
CA VAL A 307 -6.38 15.30 -4.20
C VAL A 307 -6.45 16.37 -5.28
N GLU A 308 -5.33 16.67 -5.96
CA GLU A 308 -5.32 17.69 -7.02
C GLU A 308 -6.02 17.21 -8.30
N SER A 309 -5.87 15.93 -8.67
CA SER A 309 -6.65 15.32 -9.76
C SER A 309 -6.65 13.80 -9.68
N ALA A 310 -7.74 13.18 -10.14
CA ALA A 310 -7.87 11.73 -10.22
C ALA A 310 -8.49 11.28 -11.55
N THR A 311 -7.85 10.33 -12.23
CA THR A 311 -8.36 9.72 -13.46
C THR A 311 -8.42 8.20 -13.31
N PHE A 312 -9.52 7.60 -13.74
CA PHE A 312 -9.77 6.16 -13.64
C PHE A 312 -10.20 5.59 -14.99
N ASP A 313 -9.84 4.34 -15.25
CA ASP A 313 -10.45 3.54 -16.32
C ASP A 313 -11.93 3.27 -16.01
N SER A 314 -12.21 2.44 -15.00
CA SER A 314 -13.56 2.10 -14.57
C SER A 314 -13.57 1.64 -13.12
N ILE A 315 -14.72 1.77 -12.45
CA ILE A 315 -14.89 1.41 -11.05
C ILE A 315 -16.10 0.50 -10.92
N THR A 316 -15.91 -0.71 -10.39
CA THR A 316 -16.99 -1.65 -10.08
C THR A 316 -16.92 -2.06 -8.61
N THR A 317 -18.03 -1.90 -7.90
CA THR A 317 -18.14 -2.29 -6.49
C THR A 317 -19.35 -3.21 -6.26
N HIS A 318 -19.17 -4.24 -5.43
CA HIS A 318 -20.20 -5.22 -5.12
C HIS A 318 -20.26 -5.50 -3.61
N GLY A 319 -21.46 -5.40 -3.05
CA GLY A 319 -21.75 -5.74 -1.65
C GLY A 319 -22.70 -4.75 -0.99
N ASP A 320 -23.34 -5.18 0.09
CA ASP A 320 -24.21 -4.30 0.87
C ASP A 320 -23.40 -3.15 1.48
N GLY A 321 -23.90 -1.92 1.36
CA GLY A 321 -23.17 -0.72 1.77
C GLY A 321 -21.94 -0.38 0.92
N ALA A 322 -21.75 -1.03 -0.24
CA ALA A 322 -20.62 -0.77 -1.12
C ALA A 322 -20.73 0.59 -1.83
N ILE A 323 -19.60 1.28 -2.05
CA ILE A 323 -19.61 2.63 -2.62
C ILE A 323 -18.59 2.76 -3.75
N GLY A 324 -19.02 3.18 -4.94
CA GLY A 324 -18.10 3.41 -6.07
C GLY A 324 -17.09 4.52 -5.78
N ILE A 325 -17.59 5.76 -5.66
CA ILE A 325 -16.81 6.95 -5.34
C ILE A 325 -17.41 7.64 -4.11
N GLN A 326 -16.57 8.02 -3.14
CA GLN A 326 -16.98 8.87 -2.04
C GLN A 326 -15.96 9.94 -1.70
N VAL A 327 -16.42 11.20 -1.67
CA VAL A 327 -15.57 12.37 -1.42
C VAL A 327 -16.13 13.15 -0.24
N SER A 328 -15.28 13.41 0.76
CA SER A 328 -15.63 14.16 1.98
C SER A 328 -14.70 15.36 2.22
N LYS A 329 -13.84 15.69 1.26
CA LYS A 329 -12.85 16.77 1.31
C LYS A 329 -12.71 17.47 -0.05
N PRO A 330 -12.12 18.68 -0.09
CA PRO A 330 -11.77 19.32 -1.35
C PRO A 330 -10.97 18.41 -2.26
N THR A 331 -11.42 18.27 -3.49
CA THR A 331 -10.85 17.41 -4.52
C THR A 331 -10.94 18.13 -5.85
N GLY A 332 -9.86 18.09 -6.63
CA GLY A 332 -9.85 18.64 -7.98
C GLY A 332 -10.71 17.84 -8.96
N PRO A 333 -10.36 17.86 -10.25
CA PRO A 333 -11.04 17.07 -11.27
C PRO A 333 -10.99 15.56 -10.99
N ILE A 334 -12.14 14.91 -11.10
CA ILE A 334 -12.30 13.45 -11.13
C ILE A 334 -12.82 13.06 -12.52
N GLU A 335 -12.06 12.25 -13.25
CA GLU A 335 -12.47 11.67 -14.53
C GLU A 335 -12.51 10.14 -14.45
N VAL A 336 -13.63 9.54 -14.82
CA VAL A 336 -13.74 8.09 -15.08
C VAL A 336 -14.00 7.92 -16.56
N ARG A 337 -13.09 7.26 -17.29
CA ARG A 337 -13.19 7.10 -18.74
C ARG A 337 -14.33 6.16 -19.14
N GLY A 338 -14.49 5.08 -18.39
CA GLY A 338 -15.56 4.10 -18.53
C GLY A 338 -16.65 4.30 -17.48
N ASP A 339 -17.06 3.20 -16.87
CA ASP A 339 -18.27 3.15 -16.04
C ASP A 339 -17.97 3.23 -14.54
N VAL A 340 -18.97 3.71 -13.78
CA VAL A 340 -19.04 3.55 -12.32
C VAL A 340 -20.25 2.68 -11.99
N ARG A 341 -20.01 1.44 -11.56
CA ARG A 341 -21.05 0.46 -11.25
C ARG A 341 -21.01 0.04 -9.79
N THR A 342 -22.15 0.06 -9.13
CA THR A 342 -22.28 -0.43 -7.75
C THR A 342 -23.48 -1.35 -7.61
N THR A 343 -23.32 -2.50 -6.97
CA THR A 343 -24.43 -3.42 -6.71
C THR A 343 -24.45 -3.87 -5.25
N GLY A 344 -25.64 -3.98 -4.65
CA GLY A 344 -25.81 -4.37 -3.25
C GLY A 344 -27.04 -3.72 -2.61
N GLY A 345 -27.12 -3.72 -1.29
CA GLY A 345 -28.16 -3.09 -0.49
C GLY A 345 -27.59 -2.22 0.62
N GLU A 346 -28.24 -2.25 1.78
CA GLU A 346 -27.79 -1.59 3.00
C GLU A 346 -26.96 -2.55 3.86
N GLY A 347 -25.76 -2.14 4.27
CA GLY A 347 -24.81 -2.99 4.99
C GLY A 347 -23.91 -2.22 5.95
N MET A 348 -23.17 -2.96 6.76
CA MET A 348 -22.15 -2.37 7.65
C MET A 348 -20.91 -1.99 6.83
N SER A 349 -20.26 -0.89 7.17
CA SER A 349 -19.03 -0.41 6.53
C SER A 349 -18.14 0.26 7.57
N LEU A 350 -16.84 0.03 7.46
CA LEU A 350 -15.85 0.74 8.26
C LEU A 350 -15.56 2.11 7.64
N VAL A 351 -15.69 3.16 8.45
CA VAL A 351 -15.33 4.53 8.09
C VAL A 351 -14.50 5.11 9.22
N LYS A 352 -13.22 5.39 8.97
CA LYS A 352 -12.29 5.99 9.95
C LYS A 352 -12.33 5.29 11.33
N GLY A 353 -12.23 3.96 11.34
CA GLY A 353 -12.25 3.16 12.57
C GLY A 353 -13.64 2.89 13.18
N VAL A 354 -14.72 3.38 12.56
CA VAL A 354 -16.09 3.24 13.09
C VAL A 354 -16.97 2.42 12.15
N GLN A 355 -17.68 1.44 12.69
CA GLN A 355 -18.67 0.64 11.96
C GLN A 355 -19.99 1.39 11.82
N MET A 356 -20.44 1.57 10.58
CA MET A 356 -21.63 2.35 10.24
C MET A 356 -22.53 1.58 9.27
N LYS A 357 -23.85 1.80 9.35
CA LYS A 357 -24.78 1.27 8.36
C LYS A 357 -24.89 2.24 7.17
N LEU A 358 -24.56 1.78 5.97
CA LEU A 358 -24.59 2.57 4.74
C LEU A 358 -25.35 1.83 3.65
N LYS A 359 -26.01 2.58 2.78
CA LYS A 359 -26.60 2.06 1.54
C LYS A 359 -25.56 2.05 0.43
N ALA A 360 -25.68 1.08 -0.47
CA ALA A 360 -24.86 1.04 -1.65
C ALA A 360 -25.14 2.24 -2.57
N THR A 361 -24.09 2.86 -3.12
CA THR A 361 -24.21 4.03 -4.01
C THR A 361 -23.04 4.10 -4.99
N ALA A 362 -23.27 4.56 -6.23
CA ALA A 362 -22.21 4.66 -7.22
C ALA A 362 -21.33 5.88 -6.97
N VAL A 363 -21.92 7.03 -6.67
CA VAL A 363 -21.20 8.27 -6.37
C VAL A 363 -21.85 8.98 -5.19
N SER A 364 -21.02 9.39 -4.22
CA SER A 364 -21.45 10.04 -2.99
C SER A 364 -20.55 11.22 -2.62
N ILE A 365 -21.06 12.43 -2.75
CA ILE A 365 -20.39 13.64 -2.26
C ILE A 365 -20.97 13.96 -0.88
N LYS A 366 -20.12 13.87 0.14
CA LYS A 366 -20.46 14.09 1.54
C LYS A 366 -20.27 15.56 1.93
N PRO A 367 -20.80 15.99 3.10
CA PRO A 367 -20.53 17.32 3.62
C PRO A 367 -19.03 17.60 3.71
N GLY A 368 -18.60 18.76 3.21
CA GLY A 368 -17.18 19.15 3.09
C GLY A 368 -16.46 18.58 1.87
N GLY A 369 -17.12 17.72 1.07
CA GLY A 369 -16.67 17.32 -0.24
C GLY A 369 -16.92 18.43 -1.26
N GLU A 370 -15.84 18.92 -1.88
CA GLU A 370 -15.89 19.99 -2.89
C GLU A 370 -15.15 19.47 -4.12
N VAL A 371 -15.87 18.98 -5.12
CA VAL A 371 -15.29 18.42 -6.34
C VAL A 371 -15.26 19.48 -7.43
N THR A 372 -14.09 19.82 -7.95
CA THR A 372 -13.98 20.86 -8.98
C THR A 372 -14.73 20.46 -10.26
N SER A 373 -14.53 19.24 -10.74
CA SER A 373 -15.29 18.69 -11.86
C SER A 373 -15.43 17.18 -11.73
N LEU A 374 -16.62 16.63 -11.96
CA LEU A 374 -16.85 15.19 -12.04
C LEU A 374 -17.28 14.81 -13.47
N LYS A 375 -16.45 14.00 -14.12
CA LYS A 375 -16.71 13.46 -15.46
C LYS A 375 -16.75 11.93 -15.42
N VAL A 376 -17.82 11.34 -15.94
CA VAL A 376 -17.91 9.90 -16.18
C VAL A 376 -18.29 9.69 -17.63
N GLY A 377 -17.40 9.08 -18.42
CA GLY A 377 -17.59 8.86 -19.85
C GLY A 377 -18.57 7.73 -20.17
N GLY A 378 -18.66 6.73 -19.30
CA GLY A 378 -19.62 5.64 -19.36
C GLY A 378 -20.86 5.86 -18.50
N ILE A 379 -21.51 4.76 -18.11
CA ILE A 379 -22.71 4.79 -17.27
C ILE A 379 -22.35 4.90 -15.79
N VAL A 380 -23.20 5.59 -15.04
CA VAL A 380 -23.20 5.57 -13.58
C VAL A 380 -24.42 4.78 -13.14
N THR A 381 -24.24 3.61 -12.51
CA THR A 381 -25.38 2.74 -12.20
C THR A 381 -25.31 2.12 -10.81
N THR A 382 -26.48 2.01 -10.19
CA THR A 382 -26.69 1.13 -9.03
C THR A 382 -27.65 -0.02 -9.33
N GLY A 383 -27.38 -1.18 -8.73
CA GLY A 383 -28.27 -2.34 -8.76
C GLY A 383 -28.58 -2.84 -7.35
N GLY A 384 -29.85 -2.73 -6.94
CA GLY A 384 -30.34 -3.02 -5.60
C GLY A 384 -31.60 -2.22 -5.29
N ALA A 385 -32.40 -2.65 -4.31
CA ALA A 385 -33.64 -1.95 -3.94
C ALA A 385 -33.35 -0.73 -3.05
N ASP A 386 -34.19 0.30 -3.16
CA ASP A 386 -34.19 1.50 -2.32
C ASP A 386 -32.83 2.24 -2.27
N LEU A 387 -32.10 2.26 -3.39
CA LEU A 387 -30.79 2.89 -3.54
C LEU A 387 -30.87 4.26 -4.20
N VAL A 388 -29.77 5.00 -4.10
CA VAL A 388 -29.50 6.21 -4.89
C VAL A 388 -28.22 6.01 -5.67
N THR A 389 -28.24 6.35 -6.96
CA THR A 389 -27.07 6.16 -7.83
C THR A 389 -26.04 7.27 -7.65
N LEU A 390 -26.47 8.53 -7.74
CA LEU A 390 -25.66 9.72 -7.48
C LEU A 390 -26.28 10.50 -6.30
N GLU A 391 -25.52 10.68 -5.23
CA GLU A 391 -25.91 11.56 -4.13
C GLU A 391 -24.91 12.71 -3.93
N VAL A 392 -25.43 13.93 -3.80
CA VAL A 392 -24.69 15.10 -3.33
C VAL A 392 -25.43 15.62 -2.11
N LEU A 393 -24.88 15.38 -0.93
CA LEU A 393 -25.52 15.72 0.34
C LEU A 393 -25.36 17.21 0.67
N GLU A 394 -26.20 17.73 1.56
CA GLU A 394 -26.10 19.10 2.06
C GLU A 394 -24.67 19.43 2.52
N GLY A 395 -24.13 20.56 2.06
CA GLY A 395 -22.74 20.97 2.33
C GLY A 395 -21.68 20.26 1.49
N GLY A 396 -22.07 19.42 0.52
CA GLY A 396 -21.21 18.94 -0.56
C GLY A 396 -21.45 19.73 -1.86
N SER A 397 -20.44 19.81 -2.72
CA SER A 397 -20.55 20.54 -3.99
C SER A 397 -19.78 19.88 -5.14
N ILE A 398 -20.28 20.12 -6.35
CA ILE A 398 -19.60 19.81 -7.61
C ILE A 398 -19.57 21.09 -8.46
N GLY A 399 -18.40 21.50 -8.95
CA GLY A 399 -18.25 22.70 -9.78
C GLY A 399 -18.70 22.50 -11.23
N GLU A 400 -18.29 21.38 -11.85
CA GLU A 400 -18.72 20.97 -13.19
C GLU A 400 -19.14 19.50 -13.19
N LEU A 401 -20.26 19.18 -13.83
CA LEU A 401 -20.80 17.82 -13.87
C LEU A 401 -21.06 17.39 -15.32
N SER A 402 -20.40 16.30 -15.74
CA SER A 402 -20.56 15.70 -17.06
C SER A 402 -20.61 14.18 -16.95
N LEU A 403 -21.82 13.63 -16.91
CA LEU A 403 -22.02 12.18 -16.78
C LEU A 403 -22.60 11.60 -18.07
N GLY A 404 -22.31 10.33 -18.35
CA GLY A 404 -23.17 9.51 -19.20
C GLY A 404 -24.49 9.17 -18.50
N ASP A 405 -25.14 8.10 -18.90
CA ASP A 405 -26.45 7.72 -18.33
C ASP A 405 -26.34 7.41 -16.83
N VAL A 406 -27.20 8.04 -16.01
CA VAL A 406 -27.32 7.77 -14.57
C VAL A 406 -28.55 6.91 -14.31
N THR A 407 -28.36 5.64 -13.94
CA THR A 407 -29.46 4.68 -13.83
C THR A 407 -29.50 3.94 -12.49
N ALA A 408 -30.68 3.91 -11.88
CA ALA A 408 -30.98 3.06 -10.73
C ALA A 408 -31.89 1.90 -11.18
N THR A 409 -31.41 0.66 -11.13
CA THR A 409 -32.14 -0.46 -11.76
C THR A 409 -33.05 -1.25 -10.81
N GLY A 410 -32.91 -1.10 -9.49
CA GLY A 410 -33.73 -1.83 -8.52
C GLY A 410 -34.97 -1.07 -8.05
N SER A 411 -35.96 -1.82 -7.55
CA SER A 411 -37.25 -1.29 -7.08
C SER A 411 -37.07 -0.21 -6.00
N GLY A 412 -37.84 0.88 -6.09
CA GLY A 412 -37.80 1.96 -5.09
C GLY A 412 -36.54 2.84 -5.15
N SER A 413 -35.61 2.55 -6.06
CA SER A 413 -34.39 3.33 -6.23
C SER A 413 -34.60 4.56 -7.10
N ILE A 414 -33.77 5.59 -6.90
CA ILE A 414 -33.78 6.83 -7.68
C ILE A 414 -32.38 7.09 -8.26
N ALA A 415 -32.33 7.68 -9.46
CA ALA A 415 -31.06 7.97 -10.12
C ALA A 415 -30.23 9.01 -9.35
N THR A 416 -30.85 10.09 -8.90
CA THR A 416 -30.14 11.22 -8.30
C THR A 416 -30.82 11.73 -7.04
N ARG A 417 -30.03 12.11 -6.03
CA ARG A 417 -30.47 12.90 -4.88
C ARG A 417 -29.49 14.05 -4.65
N ILE A 418 -29.95 15.27 -4.91
CA ILE A 418 -29.12 16.47 -4.83
C ILE A 418 -29.70 17.37 -3.73
N GLU A 419 -28.98 17.45 -2.62
CA GLU A 419 -29.24 18.31 -1.46
C GLU A 419 -28.15 19.39 -1.30
N GLY A 420 -26.98 19.20 -1.93
CA GLY A 420 -25.90 20.17 -2.03
C GLY A 420 -25.86 20.92 -3.37
N ASP A 421 -24.72 21.53 -3.67
CA ASP A 421 -24.56 22.45 -4.80
C ASP A 421 -24.05 21.75 -6.06
N VAL A 422 -24.83 21.79 -7.14
CA VAL A 422 -24.49 21.23 -8.46
C VAL A 422 -24.96 22.20 -9.55
N PRO A 423 -24.25 22.34 -10.68
CA PRO A 423 -24.68 23.22 -11.78
C PRO A 423 -26.03 22.80 -12.36
N GLU A 424 -26.88 23.79 -12.68
CA GLU A 424 -28.22 23.58 -13.25
C GLU A 424 -28.23 22.79 -14.57
N ASN A 425 -27.09 22.70 -15.26
CA ASN A 425 -26.95 22.05 -16.58
C ASN A 425 -26.53 20.56 -16.50
N GLY A 426 -26.25 20.01 -15.31
CA GLY A 426 -25.66 18.67 -15.14
C GLY A 426 -26.63 17.52 -14.86
N SER A 427 -27.94 17.75 -14.92
CA SER A 427 -28.99 16.82 -14.43
C SER A 427 -29.95 16.29 -15.50
N LYS A 428 -29.55 16.26 -16.79
CA LYS A 428 -30.38 15.69 -17.86
C LYS A 428 -30.20 14.19 -18.02
#